data_AF-A0A895YH46-F1
#
_entry.id   AF-A0A895YH46-F1
#
_cell.length_a   1.000
_cell.length_b   1.000
_cell.length_c   1.000
_cell.angle_alpha   90.00
_cell.angle_beta   90.00
_cell.angle_gamma   90.00
#
_symmetry.space_group_name_H-M   'P 1'
#
loop_
_entity.id
_entity.type
_entity.pdbx_description
1 polymer ?
#
loop_
_entity_poly.entity_id
_entity_poly.type
_entity_poly.pdbx_seq_one_letter_code
_entity_poly.pdbx_strand_id
1 'polypeptide(L)'
;MRRLLAAGGVAALVAFGAACGSDDDDPGSAQEPPASDNTAEVCANAEAAQAEQIGTFQSEMTALSEEDLDEEEFEEQALAHMEVAVSGWSEGLGEQAELADDPELAGALTELSDGLSEAADELTVESVRTGEIPGAADLDQVGERLTEICYPEGVPTQPGGP
;
A
#
# COMPACT_ATOMS: atom_id res chain seq x y z
N MET A 1 11.57 14.34 28.58
CA MET A 1 10.35 13.55 28.87
C MET A 1 10.29 12.48 27.78
N ARG A 2 10.46 11.19 28.12
CA ARG A 2 10.37 10.09 27.15
C ARG A 2 8.89 9.84 26.86
N ARG A 3 8.31 10.59 25.92
CA ARG A 3 7.01 10.25 25.34
C ARG A 3 7.28 9.17 24.31
N LEU A 4 6.90 7.95 24.66
CA LEU A 4 6.74 6.83 23.75
C LEU A 4 5.65 7.24 22.77
N LEU A 5 6.01 7.97 21.70
CA LEU A 5 5.14 8.12 20.56
C LEU A 5 5.02 6.73 19.94
N ALA A 6 3.78 6.24 19.92
CA ALA A 6 3.41 4.98 19.32
C ALA A 6 3.59 5.09 17.80
N ALA A 7 4.84 5.06 17.33
CA ALA A 7 5.22 4.89 15.93
C ALA A 7 4.95 3.44 15.48
N GLY A 8 3.73 2.95 15.73
CA GLY A 8 3.32 1.57 15.49
C GLY A 8 2.07 1.44 14.62
N GLY A 9 1.44 2.55 14.22
CA GLY A 9 0.18 2.52 13.47
C GLY A 9 0.34 2.11 12.00
N VAL A 10 1.40 2.57 11.33
CA VAL A 10 1.53 2.40 9.86
C VAL A 10 1.97 0.99 9.45
N ALA A 11 2.50 0.19 10.39
CA ALA A 11 2.95 -1.18 10.09
C ALA A 11 1.82 -2.23 10.12
N ALA A 12 0.60 -1.86 10.53
CA ALA A 12 -0.48 -2.83 10.76
C ALA A 12 -1.13 -3.35 9.47
N LEU A 13 -0.98 -2.66 8.34
CA LEU A 13 -1.49 -3.12 7.03
C LEU A 13 -0.68 -4.27 6.42
N VAL A 14 0.49 -4.60 6.99
CA VAL A 14 1.37 -5.66 6.46
C VAL A 14 1.19 -6.99 7.20
N ALA A 15 0.25 -7.10 8.13
CA ALA A 15 0.00 -8.34 8.88
C ALA A 15 -0.88 -9.33 8.10
N PHE A 16 -0.44 -9.70 6.89
CA PHE A 16 -1.03 -10.82 6.15
C PHE A 16 -0.74 -12.15 6.87
N GLY A 17 -1.79 -12.72 7.46
CA GLY A 17 -2.01 -14.17 7.46
C GLY A 17 -1.28 -15.03 8.49
N ALA A 18 -1.63 -14.91 9.78
CA ALA A 18 -1.40 -15.97 10.76
C ALA A 18 -2.73 -16.55 11.25
N ALA A 19 -3.45 -17.27 10.40
CA ALA A 19 -4.63 -18.05 10.79
C ALA A 19 -4.64 -19.41 10.09
N CYS A 20 -4.52 -20.46 10.90
CA CYS A 20 -4.52 -21.87 10.56
C CYS A 20 -5.95 -22.35 10.28
N GLY A 21 -6.19 -23.04 9.15
CA GLY A 21 -7.45 -23.73 8.89
C GLY A 21 -7.36 -24.59 7.63
N SER A 22 -7.65 -25.88 7.79
CA SER A 22 -7.36 -26.98 6.86
C SER A 22 -8.30 -27.11 5.66
N ASP A 23 -7.81 -27.87 4.66
CA ASP A 23 -8.48 -28.75 3.68
C ASP A 23 -9.88 -28.36 3.16
N ASP A 24 -10.02 -28.23 1.83
CA ASP A 24 -10.79 -29.20 1.03
C ASP A 24 -10.55 -28.97 -0.49
N ASP A 25 -10.52 -30.08 -1.21
CA ASP A 25 -10.14 -30.28 -2.62
C ASP A 25 -11.43 -30.30 -3.45
N ASP A 26 -11.64 -29.38 -4.40
CA ASP A 26 -12.76 -29.48 -5.38
C ASP A 26 -12.32 -29.07 -6.80
N PRO A 27 -12.27 -30.01 -7.77
CA PRO A 27 -11.87 -29.72 -9.14
C PRO A 27 -13.10 -29.38 -9.98
N GLY A 28 -13.41 -28.08 -10.09
CA GLY A 28 -14.56 -27.66 -10.88
C GLY A 28 -14.69 -26.17 -11.12
N SER A 29 -13.73 -25.54 -11.83
CA SER A 29 -13.88 -24.13 -12.20
C SER A 29 -13.70 -23.92 -13.71
N ALA A 30 -14.69 -23.21 -14.27
CA ALA A 30 -14.67 -22.70 -15.63
C ALA A 30 -13.36 -21.96 -15.89
N GLN A 31 -12.77 -22.13 -17.07
CA GLN A 31 -11.61 -21.35 -17.49
C GLN A 31 -11.99 -19.86 -17.46
N GLU A 32 -11.53 -19.17 -16.42
CA GLU A 32 -11.37 -17.73 -16.45
C GLU A 32 -10.51 -17.36 -17.67
N PRO A 33 -10.81 -16.23 -18.35
CA PRO A 33 -9.95 -15.75 -19.41
C PRO A 33 -8.51 -15.66 -18.88
N PRO A 34 -7.50 -16.04 -19.67
CA PRO A 34 -6.12 -15.88 -19.24
C PRO A 34 -5.90 -14.41 -18.89
N ALA A 35 -5.36 -14.14 -17.71
CA ALA A 35 -4.82 -12.82 -17.37
C ALA A 35 -3.97 -12.32 -18.55
N SER A 36 -4.03 -11.02 -18.84
CA SER A 36 -3.30 -10.45 -19.99
C SER A 36 -1.81 -10.79 -19.90
N ASP A 37 -1.13 -10.79 -21.05
CA ASP A 37 0.27 -11.23 -21.16
C ASP A 37 1.23 -10.42 -20.24
N ASN A 38 0.83 -9.24 -19.76
CA ASN A 38 1.65 -8.37 -18.90
C ASN A 38 1.12 -8.15 -17.47
N THR A 39 -0.02 -8.72 -17.06
CA THR A 39 -0.60 -8.53 -15.70
C THR A 39 0.43 -8.77 -14.60
N ALA A 40 1.15 -9.90 -14.67
CA ALA A 40 2.12 -10.27 -13.64
C ALA A 40 3.32 -9.29 -13.55
N GLU A 41 3.75 -8.73 -14.69
CA GLU A 41 4.85 -7.75 -14.72
C GLU A 41 4.41 -6.43 -14.09
N VAL A 42 3.21 -5.94 -14.45
CA VAL A 42 2.66 -4.70 -13.91
C VAL A 42 2.42 -4.81 -12.39
N CYS A 43 1.84 -5.92 -11.93
CA CYS A 43 1.66 -6.19 -10.51
C CYS A 43 3.00 -6.19 -9.75
N ALA A 44 4.02 -6.90 -10.26
CA ALA A 44 5.34 -6.94 -9.63
C ALA A 44 6.02 -5.55 -9.59
N ASN A 45 5.85 -4.74 -10.63
CA ASN A 45 6.40 -3.38 -10.68
C ASN A 45 5.67 -2.45 -9.70
N ALA A 46 4.33 -2.52 -9.61
CA ALA A 46 3.54 -1.74 -8.67
C ALA A 46 3.94 -2.06 -7.22
N GLU A 47 4.11 -3.34 -6.88
CA GLU A 47 4.57 -3.77 -5.56
C GLU A 47 6.00 -3.33 -5.25
N ALA A 48 6.92 -3.45 -6.22
CA ALA A 48 8.30 -3.01 -6.05
C ALA A 48 8.36 -1.50 -5.80
N ALA A 49 7.60 -0.72 -6.55
CA ALA A 49 7.49 0.72 -6.36
C ALA A 49 6.91 1.07 -4.98
N GLN A 50 5.85 0.38 -4.55
CA GLN A 50 5.28 0.56 -3.21
C GLN A 50 6.31 0.26 -2.11
N ALA A 51 7.00 -0.88 -2.20
CA ALA A 51 7.99 -1.30 -1.21
C ALA A 51 9.18 -0.33 -1.11
N GLU A 52 9.69 0.14 -2.26
CA GLU A 52 10.76 1.15 -2.31
C GLU A 52 10.33 2.43 -1.61
N GLN A 53 9.12 2.91 -1.91
CA GLN A 53 8.66 4.18 -1.39
C GLN A 53 8.29 4.10 0.11
N ILE A 54 7.73 2.97 0.58
CA ILE A 54 7.57 2.71 2.01
C ILE A 54 8.93 2.75 2.72
N GLY A 55 9.95 2.13 2.12
CA GLY A 55 11.32 2.16 2.66
C GLY A 55 11.89 3.57 2.75
N THR A 56 11.71 4.37 1.70
CA THR A 56 12.12 5.79 1.66
C THR A 56 11.40 6.59 2.76
N PHE A 57 10.07 6.51 2.81
CA PHE A 57 9.28 7.20 3.83
C PHE A 57 9.69 6.82 5.25
N GLN A 58 9.89 5.52 5.54
CA GLN A 58 10.34 5.08 6.85
C GLN A 58 11.73 5.62 7.21
N SER A 59 12.64 5.69 6.23
CA SER A 59 13.97 6.28 6.41
C SER A 59 13.88 7.78 6.71
N GLU A 60 13.04 8.51 5.98
CA GLU A 60 12.82 9.95 6.19
C GLU A 60 12.19 10.23 7.55
N MET A 61 11.15 9.47 7.93
CA MET A 61 10.51 9.59 9.24
C MET A 61 11.46 9.23 10.39
N THR A 62 12.35 8.26 10.18
CA THR A 62 13.40 7.95 11.16
C THR A 62 14.35 9.13 11.31
N ALA A 63 14.85 9.68 10.21
CA ALA A 63 15.74 10.83 10.22
C ALA A 63 15.08 12.05 10.90
N LEU A 64 13.82 12.35 10.56
CA LEU A 64 13.04 13.41 11.17
C LEU A 64 12.88 13.21 12.69
N SER A 65 12.69 11.97 13.14
CA SER A 65 12.58 11.65 14.58
C SER A 65 13.88 11.81 15.37
N GLU A 66 15.03 11.86 14.70
CA GLU A 66 16.34 12.09 15.30
C GLU A 66 16.67 13.58 15.46
N GLU A 67 15.90 14.45 14.81
CA GLU A 67 16.05 15.90 14.92
C GLU A 67 15.49 16.42 16.26
N ASP A 68 16.11 17.47 16.81
CA ASP A 68 15.67 18.12 18.06
C ASP A 68 14.56 19.14 17.75
N LEU A 69 13.44 18.63 17.24
CA LEU A 69 12.24 19.40 16.91
C LEU A 69 11.26 19.39 18.10
N ASP A 70 10.47 20.45 18.23
CA ASP A 70 9.30 20.37 19.09
C ASP A 70 8.15 19.57 18.44
N GLU A 71 7.09 19.32 19.22
CA GLU A 71 5.98 18.45 18.79
C GLU A 71 5.22 19.03 17.59
N GLU A 72 5.06 20.36 17.54
CA GLU A 72 4.35 21.04 16.46
C GLU A 72 5.19 21.03 15.17
N GLU A 73 6.47 21.37 15.27
CA GLU A 73 7.41 21.33 14.15
C GLU A 73 7.58 19.91 13.58
N PHE A 74 7.61 18.89 14.44
CA PHE A 74 7.64 17.49 14.00
C PHE A 74 6.36 17.10 13.27
N GLU A 75 5.19 17.44 13.80
CA GLU A 75 3.88 17.11 13.21
C GLU A 75 3.72 17.76 11.81
N GLU A 76 4.12 19.02 11.64
CA GLU A 76 4.08 19.71 10.34
C GLU A 76 5.04 19.09 9.31
N GLN A 77 6.26 18.76 9.72
CA GLN A 77 7.22 18.12 8.80
C GLN A 77 6.81 16.69 8.45
N ALA A 78 6.31 15.93 9.43
CA ALA A 78 5.79 14.58 9.21
C ALA A 78 4.61 14.60 8.22
N LEU A 79 3.72 15.59 8.33
CA LEU A 79 2.63 15.79 7.36
C LEU A 79 3.19 16.03 5.95
N ALA A 80 4.13 16.96 5.79
CA ALA A 80 4.72 17.25 4.48
C ALA A 80 5.42 16.02 3.86
N HIS A 81 6.14 15.22 4.66
CA HIS A 81 6.73 13.97 4.18
C HIS A 81 5.67 12.94 3.77
N MET A 82 4.57 12.83 4.53
CA MET A 82 3.47 11.93 4.21
C MET A 82 2.75 12.33 2.93
N GLU A 83 2.46 13.63 2.74
CA GLU A 83 1.86 14.17 1.51
C GLU A 83 2.71 13.85 0.28
N VAL A 84 4.03 14.05 0.38
CA VAL A 84 4.96 13.73 -0.72
C VAL A 84 4.99 12.23 -1.01
N ALA A 85 5.07 11.39 0.02
CA ALA A 85 5.11 9.94 -0.14
C ALA A 85 3.82 9.41 -0.79
N VAL A 86 2.65 9.81 -0.27
CA VAL A 86 1.35 9.37 -0.81
C VAL A 86 1.14 9.88 -2.24
N SER A 87 1.50 11.13 -2.52
CA SER A 87 1.44 11.69 -3.88
C SER A 87 2.34 10.92 -4.86
N GLY A 88 3.55 10.56 -4.43
CA GLY A 88 4.47 9.75 -5.23
C GLY A 88 3.96 8.32 -5.48
N TRP A 89 3.25 7.73 -4.51
CA TRP A 89 2.59 6.42 -4.68
C TRP A 89 1.47 6.50 -5.69
N SER A 90 0.61 7.51 -5.57
CA SER A 90 -0.47 7.78 -6.51
C SER A 90 0.06 7.90 -7.94
N GLU A 91 1.07 8.77 -8.17
CA GLU A 91 1.67 8.96 -9.49
C GLU A 91 2.24 7.66 -10.07
N GLY A 92 3.03 6.91 -9.28
CA GLY A 92 3.60 5.64 -9.73
C GLY A 92 2.56 4.57 -10.07
N LEU A 93 1.45 4.50 -9.33
CA LEU A 93 0.33 3.60 -9.64
C LEU A 93 -0.41 4.03 -10.91
N GLY A 94 -0.59 5.33 -11.12
CA GLY A 94 -1.12 5.89 -12.36
C GLY A 94 -0.28 5.49 -13.58
N GLU A 95 1.05 5.58 -13.48
CA GLU A 95 1.97 5.13 -14.54
C GLU A 95 1.83 3.62 -14.82
N GLN A 96 1.71 2.77 -13.77
CA GLN A 96 1.49 1.33 -13.96
C GLN A 96 0.13 1.04 -14.60
N ALA A 97 -0.91 1.80 -14.26
CA ALA A 97 -2.23 1.66 -14.86
C ALA A 97 -2.20 1.91 -16.38
N GLU A 98 -1.42 2.89 -16.85
CA GLU A 98 -1.26 3.17 -18.28
C GLU A 98 -0.52 2.06 -19.04
N LEU A 99 0.26 1.24 -18.33
CA LEU A 99 0.99 0.11 -18.90
C LEU A 99 0.20 -1.20 -18.88
N ALA A 100 -0.86 -1.30 -18.08
CA ALA A 100 -1.65 -2.53 -17.94
C ALA A 100 -2.48 -2.82 -19.21
N ASP A 101 -2.29 -4.01 -19.80
CA ASP A 101 -3.14 -4.46 -20.92
C ASP A 101 -4.49 -5.01 -20.42
N ASP A 102 -4.53 -5.48 -19.18
CA ASP A 102 -5.76 -5.92 -18.53
C ASP A 102 -6.57 -4.70 -18.05
N PRO A 103 -7.80 -4.48 -18.55
CA PRO A 103 -8.60 -3.31 -18.21
C PRO A 103 -9.11 -3.33 -16.76
N GLU A 104 -9.23 -4.51 -16.15
CA GLU A 104 -9.63 -4.63 -14.75
C GLU A 104 -8.47 -4.23 -13.83
N LEU A 105 -7.25 -4.69 -14.12
CA LEU A 105 -6.04 -4.25 -13.44
C LEU A 105 -5.82 -2.74 -13.61
N ALA A 106 -5.89 -2.23 -14.85
CA ALA A 106 -5.73 -0.81 -15.13
C ALA A 106 -6.73 0.04 -14.33
N GLY A 107 -8.00 -0.38 -14.32
CA GLY A 107 -9.05 0.29 -13.56
C GLY A 107 -8.81 0.29 -12.06
N ALA A 108 -8.40 -0.85 -11.49
CA ALA A 108 -8.11 -0.95 -10.06
C ALA A 108 -6.88 -0.13 -9.64
N LEU A 109 -5.83 -0.08 -10.47
CA LEU A 109 -4.65 0.77 -10.24
C LEU A 109 -4.99 2.26 -10.32
N THR A 110 -5.81 2.67 -11.29
CA THR A 110 -6.31 4.06 -11.38
C THR A 110 -7.17 4.42 -10.17
N GLU A 111 -8.08 3.55 -9.76
CA GLU A 111 -8.94 3.77 -8.59
C GLU A 111 -8.11 3.93 -7.30
N LEU A 112 -7.07 3.09 -7.13
CA LEU A 112 -6.14 3.22 -6.00
C LEU A 112 -5.32 4.52 -6.07
N SER A 113 -4.81 4.84 -7.26
CA SER A 113 -4.08 6.08 -7.52
C SER A 113 -4.92 7.32 -7.15
N ASP A 114 -6.16 7.37 -7.63
CA ASP A 114 -7.09 8.49 -7.38
C ASP A 114 -7.42 8.59 -5.88
N GLY A 115 -7.72 7.45 -5.23
CA GLY A 115 -7.98 7.42 -3.80
C GLY A 115 -6.80 7.88 -2.96
N LEU A 116 -5.56 7.53 -3.35
CA LEU A 116 -4.35 8.03 -2.67
C LEU A 116 -4.15 9.53 -2.91
N SER A 117 -4.43 10.04 -4.11
CA SER A 117 -4.35 11.48 -4.38
C SER A 117 -5.36 12.25 -3.53
N GLU A 118 -6.60 11.76 -3.42
CA GLU A 118 -7.62 12.36 -2.56
C GLU A 118 -7.21 12.28 -1.08
N ALA A 119 -6.70 11.14 -0.63
CA ALA A 119 -6.19 10.99 0.73
C ALA A 119 -5.06 11.98 1.03
N ALA A 120 -4.13 12.19 0.10
CA ALA A 120 -3.05 13.17 0.24
C ALA A 120 -3.57 14.61 0.41
N ASP A 121 -4.57 15.00 -0.37
CA ASP A 121 -5.21 16.33 -0.29
C ASP A 121 -5.98 16.52 1.03
N GLU A 122 -6.46 15.43 1.64
CA GLU A 122 -7.21 15.44 2.91
C GLU A 122 -6.33 15.20 4.16
N LEU A 123 -5.04 14.90 3.99
CA LEU A 123 -4.14 14.70 5.12
C LEU A 123 -4.06 15.97 5.99
N THR A 124 -4.03 15.76 7.30
CA THR A 124 -3.88 16.84 8.28
C THR A 124 -2.89 16.46 9.36
N VAL A 125 -2.47 17.45 10.15
CA VAL A 125 -1.70 17.20 11.39
C VAL A 125 -2.42 16.22 12.32
N GLU A 126 -3.76 16.27 12.38
CA GLU A 126 -4.52 15.31 13.19
C GLU A 126 -4.38 13.88 12.65
N SER A 127 -4.34 13.71 11.32
CA SER A 127 -4.06 12.41 10.67
C SER A 127 -2.70 11.85 11.10
N VAL A 128 -1.67 12.70 11.17
CA VAL A 128 -0.34 12.31 11.69
C VAL A 128 -0.41 11.90 13.16
N ARG A 129 -1.17 12.63 13.97
CA ARG A 129 -1.29 12.39 15.42
C ARG A 129 -2.08 11.12 15.73
N THR A 130 -3.16 10.83 15.01
CA THR A 130 -3.99 9.64 15.21
C THR A 130 -3.48 8.42 14.45
N GLY A 131 -2.70 8.64 13.39
CA GLY A 131 -2.29 7.61 12.44
C GLY A 131 -3.44 7.16 11.54
N GLU A 132 -4.51 7.94 11.43
CA GLU A 132 -5.67 7.62 10.58
C GLU A 132 -5.56 8.33 9.24
N ILE A 133 -5.54 7.55 8.16
CA ILE A 133 -5.54 8.06 6.78
C ILE A 133 -7.00 8.26 6.33
N PRO A 134 -7.37 9.44 5.81
CA PRO A 134 -8.68 9.66 5.19
C PRO A 134 -8.95 8.63 4.08
N GLY A 135 -10.17 8.08 4.02
CA GLY A 135 -10.54 7.10 3.00
C GLY A 135 -9.87 5.71 3.13
N ALA A 136 -9.19 5.41 4.25
CA ALA A 136 -8.46 4.14 4.42
C ALA A 136 -9.30 2.87 4.13
N ALA A 137 -10.58 2.87 4.50
CA ALA A 137 -11.46 1.73 4.23
C ALA A 137 -11.72 1.49 2.73
N ASP A 138 -11.79 2.56 1.93
CA ASP A 138 -11.98 2.47 0.49
C ASP A 138 -10.66 2.04 -0.17
N LEU A 139 -9.51 2.57 0.28
CA LEU A 139 -8.18 2.13 -0.15
C LEU A 139 -7.94 0.64 0.14
N ASP A 140 -8.35 0.17 1.32
CA ASP A 140 -8.25 -1.25 1.70
C ASP A 140 -9.07 -2.13 0.74
N GLN A 141 -10.30 -1.74 0.42
CA GLN A 141 -11.16 -2.49 -0.52
C GLN A 141 -10.54 -2.56 -1.93
N VAL A 142 -9.96 -1.47 -2.42
CA VAL A 142 -9.29 -1.47 -3.73
C VAL A 142 -8.02 -2.33 -3.68
N GLY A 143 -7.27 -2.29 -2.58
CA GLY A 143 -6.10 -3.14 -2.35
C GLY A 143 -6.43 -4.64 -2.32
N GLU A 144 -7.53 -5.02 -1.68
CA GLU A 144 -8.04 -6.41 -1.70
C GLU A 144 -8.36 -6.86 -3.13
N ARG A 145 -9.05 -6.02 -3.90
CA ARG A 145 -9.35 -6.31 -5.31
C ARG A 145 -8.10 -6.42 -6.17
N LEU A 146 -7.12 -5.53 -6.00
CA LEU A 146 -5.82 -5.64 -6.67
C LEU A 146 -5.10 -6.94 -6.32
N THR A 147 -5.20 -7.38 -5.06
CA THR A 147 -4.63 -8.66 -4.62
C THR A 147 -5.28 -9.83 -5.35
N GLU A 148 -6.60 -9.83 -5.51
CA GLU A 148 -7.32 -10.87 -6.26
C GLU A 148 -6.90 -10.90 -7.74
N ILE A 149 -6.71 -9.74 -8.37
CA ILE A 149 -6.28 -9.61 -9.76
C ILE A 149 -4.82 -10.08 -9.94
N CYS A 150 -3.93 -9.66 -9.05
CA CYS A 150 -2.50 -9.98 -9.13
C CYS A 150 -2.19 -11.42 -8.69
N TYR A 151 -3.03 -12.02 -7.84
CA TYR A 151 -2.82 -13.35 -7.26
C TYR A 151 -4.08 -14.24 -7.29
N PRO A 152 -4.62 -14.54 -8.48
CA PRO A 152 -5.92 -15.22 -8.63
C PRO A 152 -5.94 -16.66 -8.08
N GLU A 153 -4.79 -17.34 -8.01
CA GLU A 153 -4.70 -18.72 -7.50
C GLU A 153 -4.41 -18.81 -5.99
N GLY A 154 -4.44 -17.69 -5.25
CA GLY A 154 -4.12 -17.68 -3.82
C GLY A 154 -2.73 -18.25 -3.54
N VAL A 155 -1.74 -17.88 -4.38
CA VAL A 155 -0.38 -18.46 -4.32
C VAL A 155 0.21 -18.28 -2.92
N PRO A 156 0.47 -19.36 -2.17
CA PRO A 156 1.18 -19.26 -0.92
C PRO A 156 2.63 -18.87 -1.25
N THR A 157 3.02 -17.65 -0.89
CA THR A 157 4.41 -17.22 -0.86
C THR A 157 5.17 -18.14 0.10
N GLN A 158 5.93 -19.08 -0.46
CA GLN A 158 6.71 -20.04 0.31
C GLN A 158 7.89 -19.32 0.99
N PRO A 159 8.10 -19.41 2.31
CA PRO A 159 9.35 -18.98 2.92
C PRO A 159 10.37 -20.13 2.84
N GLY A 160 11.25 -20.10 1.84
CA GLY A 160 12.55 -20.79 1.89
C GLY A 160 13.63 -19.72 1.92
N GLY A 161 14.21 -19.37 3.07
CA GLY A 161 15.25 -20.13 3.77
C GLY A 161 16.63 -19.75 3.20
N PRO A 162 17.68 -19.53 4.00
CA PRO A 162 18.03 -20.26 5.24
C PRO A 162 17.80 -19.54 6.57
#